data_AF-A0A453KBN2-F1
#
_entry.id   AF-A0A453KBN2-F1
#
_cell.length_a   1.000
_cell.length_b   1.000
_cell.length_c   1.000
_cell.angle_alpha   90.00
_cell.angle_beta   90.00
_cell.angle_gamma   90.00
#
_symmetry.space_group_name_H-M   'P 1'
#
loop_
_entity.id
_entity.type
_entity.pdbx_description
1 polymer ?
#
loop_
_entity_poly.entity_id
_entity_poly.type
_entity_poly.pdbx_seq_one_letter_code
_entity_poly.pdbx_strand_id
1 'polypeptide(L)'
;ITASTGISLLQNHAVRQDQRGTANGISTTAMSFFKAIAPIGAGYLFSWAQKHQDSTFFPGDQMVFLVLNLVQLLGLMFTFEPFLVLPTVGEECS
;
A
#
# COMPACT_ATOMS: atom_id res chain seq x y z
N ILE A 1 -15.82 12.34 -4.58
CA ILE A 1 -17.08 11.67 -5.00
C ILE A 1 -17.31 11.91 -6.49
N THR A 2 -17.43 13.15 -6.98
CA THR A 2 -17.65 13.42 -8.41
C THR A 2 -16.48 13.01 -9.33
N ALA A 3 -15.24 13.31 -8.95
CA ALA A 3 -14.05 12.96 -9.74
C ALA A 3 -13.81 11.42 -9.80
N SER A 4 -14.00 10.74 -8.67
CA SER A 4 -13.90 9.28 -8.57
C SER A 4 -14.94 8.56 -9.44
N THR A 5 -16.17 9.07 -9.50
CA THR A 5 -17.24 8.50 -10.33
C THR A 5 -16.99 8.73 -11.83
N GLY A 6 -16.48 9.90 -12.22
CA GLY A 6 -16.13 10.20 -13.62
C GLY A 6 -14.98 9.33 -14.15
N ILE A 7 -13.95 9.10 -13.32
CA ILE A 7 -12.83 8.22 -13.66
C ILE A 7 -13.29 6.76 -13.78
N SER A 8 -14.17 6.29 -12.88
CA SER A 8 -14.75 4.93 -12.97
C SER A 8 -15.58 4.70 -14.23
N LEU A 9 -16.29 5.71 -14.74
CA LEU A 9 -17.09 5.62 -15.97
C LEU A 9 -16.21 5.51 -17.22
N LEU A 10 -15.20 6.38 -17.32
CA LEU A 10 -14.24 6.36 -18.43
C LEU A 10 -13.39 5.08 -18.42
N GLN A 11 -13.01 4.60 -17.23
CA GLN A 11 -12.34 3.32 -17.11
C GLN A 11 -13.28 2.19 -17.52
N ASN A 12 -14.52 2.12 -17.02
CA ASN A 12 -15.49 1.05 -17.34
C ASN A 12 -15.64 0.77 -18.84
N HIS A 13 -15.65 1.81 -19.67
CA HIS A 13 -15.90 1.69 -21.10
C HIS A 13 -14.70 1.16 -21.93
N ALA A 14 -13.49 1.10 -21.35
CA ALA A 14 -12.25 0.88 -22.10
C ALA A 14 -11.56 -0.49 -21.93
N VAL A 15 -12.11 -1.46 -21.16
CA VAL A 15 -11.45 -2.78 -20.99
C VAL A 15 -12.46 -3.91 -20.91
N ARG A 16 -11.99 -5.09 -21.34
CA ARG A 16 -12.67 -6.39 -21.23
C ARG A 16 -13.03 -6.72 -19.77
N GLN A 17 -14.31 -7.02 -19.55
CA GLN A 17 -14.98 -7.10 -18.25
C GLN A 17 -14.49 -8.22 -17.31
N ASP A 18 -13.83 -9.25 -17.82
CA ASP A 18 -13.65 -10.54 -17.11
C ASP A 18 -12.57 -10.53 -16.02
N GLN A 19 -11.50 -9.73 -16.17
CA GLN A 19 -10.36 -9.70 -15.24
C GLN A 19 -10.34 -8.47 -14.32
N ARG A 20 -11.16 -7.46 -14.64
CA ARG A 20 -11.23 -6.20 -13.87
C ARG A 20 -11.88 -6.36 -12.51
N GLY A 21 -12.90 -7.21 -12.39
CA GLY A 21 -13.59 -7.46 -11.12
C GLY A 21 -12.65 -8.03 -10.07
N THR A 22 -11.83 -9.00 -10.45
CA THR A 22 -10.86 -9.64 -9.57
C THR A 22 -9.69 -8.73 -9.21
N ALA A 23 -9.11 -8.04 -10.20
CA ALA A 23 -8.00 -7.10 -9.95
C ALA A 23 -8.41 -5.88 -9.10
N ASN A 24 -9.59 -5.31 -9.36
CA ASN A 24 -10.14 -4.24 -8.53
C ASN A 24 -10.57 -4.76 -7.15
N GLY A 25 -11.08 -5.98 -7.05
CA GLY A 25 -11.45 -6.61 -5.78
C GLY A 25 -10.25 -6.84 -4.86
N ILE A 26 -9.13 -7.37 -5.40
CA ILE A 26 -7.90 -7.61 -4.64
C ILE A 26 -7.25 -6.27 -4.23
N SER A 27 -7.15 -5.30 -5.14
CA SER A 27 -6.57 -3.99 -4.80
C SER A 27 -7.44 -3.23 -3.79
N THR A 28 -8.77 -3.28 -3.91
CA THR A 28 -9.69 -2.64 -2.95
C THR A 28 -9.61 -3.30 -1.57
N THR A 29 -9.51 -4.63 -1.53
CA THR A 29 -9.34 -5.37 -0.27
C THR A 29 -8.02 -5.02 0.40
N ALA A 30 -6.91 -5.06 -0.35
CA ALA A 30 -5.59 -4.69 0.16
C ALA A 30 -5.57 -3.23 0.64
N MET A 31 -6.10 -2.29 -0.15
CA MET A 31 -6.17 -0.88 0.21
C MET A 31 -7.00 -0.64 1.47
N SER A 32 -8.16 -1.31 1.62
CA SER A 32 -9.00 -1.19 2.81
C SER A 32 -8.31 -1.74 4.06
N PHE A 33 -7.64 -2.89 3.93
CA PHE A 33 -6.88 -3.50 5.02
C PHE A 33 -5.75 -2.59 5.52
N PHE A 34 -4.96 -2.03 4.60
CA PHE A 34 -3.91 -1.07 4.97
C PHE A 34 -4.51 0.19 5.61
N LYS A 35 -5.64 0.71 5.10
CA LYS A 35 -6.32 1.86 5.71
C LYS A 35 -6.88 1.57 7.10
N ALA A 36 -7.25 0.32 7.40
CA ALA A 36 -7.76 -0.06 8.72
C ALA A 36 -6.62 -0.21 9.75
N ILE A 37 -5.46 -0.71 9.34
CA ILE A 37 -4.34 -1.02 10.25
C ILE A 37 -3.37 0.15 10.38
N ALA A 38 -3.22 0.98 9.34
CA ALA A 38 -2.32 2.13 9.37
C ALA A 38 -2.57 3.09 10.55
N PRO A 39 -3.81 3.44 10.94
CA PRO A 39 -4.05 4.29 12.10
C PRO A 39 -3.58 3.65 13.42
N ILE A 40 -3.72 2.32 13.55
CA ILE A 40 -3.30 1.58 14.75
C ILE A 40 -1.77 1.56 14.85
N GLY A 41 -1.09 1.24 13.74
CA GLY A 41 0.37 1.25 13.68
C GLY A 41 0.96 2.65 13.91
N ALA A 42 0.37 3.68 13.29
CA ALA A 42 0.78 5.07 13.49
C ALA A 42 0.55 5.53 14.94
N GLY A 43 -0.57 5.15 15.57
CA GLY A 43 -0.86 5.47 16.97
C GLY A 43 0.12 4.83 17.95
N TYR A 44 0.50 3.56 17.73
CA TYR A 44 1.50 2.89 18.54
C TYR A 44 2.88 3.55 18.41
N LEU A 45 3.32 3.82 17.18
CA LEU A 45 4.60 4.48 16.91
C LEU A 45 4.64 5.89 17.52
N PHE A 46 3.53 6.64 17.43
CA PHE A 46 3.42 7.97 18.01
C PHE A 46 3.45 7.95 19.54
N SER A 47 2.74 7.02 20.17
CA SER A 47 2.76 6.81 21.64
C SER A 47 4.17 6.44 22.12
N TRP A 48 4.86 5.59 21.37
CA TRP A 48 6.24 5.20 21.65
C TRP A 48 7.23 6.38 21.47
N ALA A 49 7.04 7.19 20.43
CA ALA A 49 7.84 8.39 20.17
C ALA A 49 7.67 9.44 21.26
N GLN A 50 6.45 9.67 21.76
CA GLN A 50 6.19 10.54 22.91
C GLN A 50 6.87 10.03 24.18
N LYS A 51 6.82 8.72 24.43
CA LYS A 51 7.44 8.11 25.62
C LYS A 51 8.97 8.19 25.62
N HIS A 52 9.61 8.32 24.45
CA HIS A 52 11.07 8.39 24.29
C HIS A 52 11.61 9.80 24.02
N GLN A 53 10.81 10.87 24.19
CA GLN A 53 11.31 12.25 24.00
C GLN A 53 12.39 12.66 25.01
N ASP A 54 12.42 12.05 26.20
CA ASP A 54 13.39 12.35 27.27
C ASP A 54 14.70 11.53 27.17
N SER A 55 14.86 10.69 26.14
CA SER A 55 16.03 9.81 26.01
C SER A 55 17.16 10.51 25.23
N THR A 56 18.32 10.69 25.86
CA THR A 56 19.49 11.42 25.31
C THR A 56 20.11 10.77 24.07
N PHE A 57 19.74 9.53 23.74
CA PHE A 57 20.38 8.75 22.67
C PHE A 57 19.56 8.69 21.36
N PHE A 58 18.24 8.89 21.40
CA PHE A 58 17.38 8.89 20.20
C PHE A 58 16.10 9.72 20.45
N PRO A 59 16.05 11.00 20.02
CA PRO A 59 14.87 11.82 20.16
C PRO A 59 13.69 11.23 19.37
N GLY A 60 12.48 11.34 19.93
CA GLY A 60 11.29 10.64 19.43
C GLY A 60 10.95 10.91 17.97
N ASP A 61 11.27 12.10 17.44
CA ASP A 61 11.04 12.46 16.03
C ASP A 61 11.95 11.64 15.09
N GLN A 62 13.21 11.44 15.46
CA GLN A 62 14.21 10.77 14.65
C GLN A 62 13.88 9.27 14.47
N MET A 63 13.25 8.67 15.48
CA MET A 63 12.77 7.30 15.40
C MET A 63 11.54 7.15 14.50
N VAL A 64 10.62 8.13 14.49
CA VAL A 64 9.50 8.13 13.54
C VAL A 64 10.04 8.20 12.11
N PHE A 65 11.01 9.08 11.86
CA PHE A 65 11.69 9.13 10.56
C PHE A 65 12.39 7.82 10.19
N LEU A 66 13.08 7.17 11.14
CA LEU A 66 13.72 5.87 10.91
C LEU A 66 12.70 4.80 10.50
N VAL A 67 11.60 4.67 11.25
CA VAL A 67 10.56 3.68 10.97
C VAL A 67 9.87 3.95 9.64
N LEU A 68 9.59 5.21 9.32
CA LEU A 68 9.03 5.59 8.02
C LEU A 68 9.99 5.26 6.86
N ASN A 69 11.29 5.54 7.02
CA ASN A 69 12.30 5.21 6.01
C ASN A 69 12.46 3.68 5.83
N LEU A 70 12.37 2.89 6.90
CA LEU A 70 12.41 1.42 6.82
C LEU A 70 11.18 0.86 6.10
N VAL A 71 9.98 1.35 6.42
CA VAL A 71 8.74 0.94 5.73
C VAL A 71 8.78 1.36 4.27
N GLN A 72 9.28 2.56 3.96
CA GLN A 72 9.47 3.04 2.60
C GLN A 72 10.48 2.19 1.82
N LEU A 73 11.61 1.82 2.43
CA LEU A 73 12.63 0.97 1.82
C LEU A 73 12.08 -0.44 1.56
N LEU A 74 11.31 -1.01 2.49
CA LEU A 74 10.63 -2.29 2.29
C LEU A 74 9.60 -2.20 1.16
N GLY A 75 8.76 -1.17 1.15
CA GLY A 75 7.79 -0.94 0.06
C GLY A 75 8.46 -0.78 -1.30
N LEU A 76 9.60 -0.06 -1.34
CA LEU A 76 10.42 0.07 -2.54
C LEU A 76 11.03 -1.28 -2.94
N MET A 77 11.55 -2.05 -1.98
CA MET A 77 12.05 -3.41 -2.20
C MET A 77 11.00 -4.34 -2.81
N PHE A 78 9.75 -4.27 -2.35
CA PHE A 78 8.62 -5.02 -2.90
C PHE A 78 8.15 -4.51 -4.27
N THR A 79 8.49 -3.27 -4.66
CA THR A 79 8.14 -2.69 -5.96
C THR A 79 9.10 -3.13 -7.07
N PHE A 80 10.27 -3.67 -6.74
CA PHE A 80 11.17 -4.19 -7.77
C PHE A 80 10.58 -5.43 -8.45
N GLU A 81 10.89 -5.55 -9.75
CA GLU A 81 10.39 -6.60 -10.66
C GLU A 81 10.46 -8.07 -10.21
N PRO A 82 11.37 -8.55 -9.33
CA PRO A 82 11.31 -9.95 -8.86
C PRO A 82 10.00 -10.37 -8.19
N PHE A 83 9.15 -9.42 -7.75
CA PHE A 83 7.83 -9.70 -7.16
C PHE A 83 6.63 -9.27 -8.02
N LEU A 84 6.89 -8.54 -9.12
CA LEU A 84 5.90 -8.16 -10.14
C LEU A 84 5.99 -9.05 -11.37
N VAL A 85 6.58 -10.24 -11.26
CA VAL A 85 6.51 -11.26 -12.30
C VAL A 85 5.04 -11.60 -12.49
N LEU A 86 4.45 -10.95 -13.50
CA LEU A 86 3.16 -11.31 -14.04
C LEU A 86 3.29 -12.79 -14.41
N PRO A 87 2.42 -13.70 -13.93
CA PRO A 87 2.40 -15.03 -14.48
C PRO A 87 2.24 -14.86 -15.99
N THR A 88 3.26 -15.24 -16.74
CA THR A 88 3.08 -15.47 -18.17
C THR A 88 1.97 -16.50 -18.22
N VAL A 89 0.77 -16.06 -18.59
CA VAL A 89 -0.26 -16.96 -19.09
C VAL A 89 0.42 -17.62 -20.28
N GLY A 90 1.03 -18.77 -19.99
CA GLY A 90 1.42 -19.72 -21.00
C GLY A 90 0.20 -19.92 -21.86
N GLU A 91 0.45 -19.85 -23.16
CA GLU A 91 -0.48 -20.14 -24.22
C GLU A 91 -1.08 -21.55 -24.01
N GLU A 92 -2.13 -21.69 -23.21
CA GLU A 92 -3.02 -22.86 -23.25
C GLU A 92 -4.16 -22.60 -24.25
N CYS A 93 -3.79 -22.07 -25.42
CA CYS A 93 -4.56 -22.23 -26.63
C CYS A 93 -3.72 -23.02 -27.63
N SER A 94 -3.59 -24.32 -27.39
CA SER A 94 -3.63 -25.34 -28.43
C SER A 94 -4.18 -26.63 -27.88
#